data_AF-W1Y7X8-F1
#
_entry.id   AF-W1Y7X8-F1
#
_cell.length_a   1.000
_cell.length_b   1.000
_cell.length_c   1.000
_cell.angle_alpha   90.00
_cell.angle_beta   90.00
_cell.angle_gamma   90.00
#
_symmetry.space_group_name_H-M   'P 1'
#
loop_
_entity.id
_entity.type
_entity.pdbx_description
1 polymer ?
#
loop_
_entity_poly.entity_id
_entity_poly.type
_entity_poly.pdbx_seq_one_letter_code
_entity_poly.pdbx_strand_id
1 'polypeptide(L)'
;NCSPSFNWQKNLDDKTIASFQQQLSDMGYKFQFITLAGIHSMWFNMFDLANAYAQGEGMKHYVEKVQQPEFAAAKDGYTFVSHQQEVGTVFHRLL
;
A
#
# COMPACT_ATOMS: atom_id res chain seq x y z
N ASN A 1 -6.63 -13.34 -12.12
CA ASN A 1 -5.41 -13.23 -11.31
C ASN A 1 -4.34 -12.53 -12.14
N CYS A 2 -3.97 -11.31 -11.77
CA CYS A 2 -2.83 -10.60 -12.36
C CYS A 2 -1.58 -10.96 -11.56
N SER A 3 -0.66 -11.74 -12.17
CA SER A 3 0.44 -12.34 -11.44
C SER A 3 1.39 -11.30 -10.82
N PRO A 4 1.64 -11.34 -9.49
CA PRO A 4 2.62 -10.47 -8.85
C PRO A 4 4.07 -10.88 -9.14
N SER A 5 4.32 -12.11 -9.60
CA SER A 5 5.67 -12.60 -9.94
C SER A 5 6.03 -12.35 -11.40
N PHE A 6 5.08 -11.94 -12.23
CA PHE A 6 5.36 -11.56 -13.61
C PHE A 6 6.14 -10.25 -13.63
N ASN A 7 7.25 -10.20 -14.37
CA ASN A 7 8.00 -8.97 -14.52
C ASN A 7 7.31 -8.08 -15.58
N TRP A 8 6.34 -7.28 -15.14
CA TRP A 8 5.47 -6.47 -16.00
C TRP A 8 6.26 -5.54 -16.92
N GLN A 9 7.11 -4.67 -16.38
CA GLN A 9 7.88 -3.69 -17.17
C GLN A 9 8.92 -4.33 -18.10
N LYS A 10 9.43 -5.52 -17.77
CA LYS A 10 10.38 -6.23 -18.65
C LYS A 10 9.69 -6.77 -19.91
N ASN A 11 8.41 -7.13 -19.81
CA ASN A 11 7.71 -7.86 -20.87
C ASN A 11 6.64 -7.04 -21.58
N LEU A 12 6.18 -5.93 -20.98
CA LEU A 12 5.11 -5.08 -21.50
C LEU A 12 5.51 -3.61 -21.36
N ASP A 13 5.10 -2.79 -22.32
CA ASP A 13 5.25 -1.34 -22.23
C ASP A 13 4.22 -0.71 -21.26
N ASP A 14 4.48 0.52 -20.84
CA ASP A 14 3.65 1.23 -19.85
C ASP A 14 2.19 1.40 -20.28
N LYS A 15 1.91 1.60 -21.58
CA LYS A 15 0.52 1.74 -22.07
C LYS A 15 -0.22 0.41 -21.97
N THR A 16 0.47 -0.68 -22.28
CA THR A 16 -0.08 -2.03 -22.16
C THR A 16 -0.33 -2.40 -20.69
N ILE A 17 0.61 -2.11 -19.79
CA ILE A 17 0.44 -2.33 -18.34
C ILE A 17 -0.76 -1.55 -17.81
N ALA A 18 -0.86 -0.25 -18.14
CA ALA A 18 -1.93 0.61 -17.67
C ALA A 18 -3.33 0.19 -18.14
N SER A 19 -3.44 -0.39 -19.34
CA SER A 19 -4.72 -0.82 -19.92
C SER A 19 -5.05 -2.30 -19.71
N PHE A 20 -4.14 -3.09 -19.14
CA PHE A 20 -4.24 -4.55 -19.05
C PHE A 20 -5.56 -5.04 -18.42
N GLN A 21 -5.93 -4.49 -17.26
CA GLN A 21 -7.17 -4.90 -16.57
C GLN A 21 -8.43 -4.49 -17.35
N GLN A 22 -8.41 -3.34 -18.03
CA GLN A 22 -9.53 -2.91 -18.86
C GLN A 22 -9.73 -3.85 -20.05
N GLN A 23 -8.64 -4.21 -20.74
CA GLN A 23 -8.71 -5.16 -21.86
C GLN A 23 -9.27 -6.52 -21.40
N LEU A 24 -8.89 -7.02 -20.23
CA LEU A 24 -9.49 -8.22 -19.65
C LEU A 24 -10.98 -8.04 -19.34
N SER A 25 -11.39 -6.87 -18.84
CA SER A 25 -12.81 -6.58 -18.57
C SER A 25 -13.65 -6.61 -19.84
N ASP A 26 -13.11 -6.08 -20.95
CA ASP A 26 -13.76 -6.06 -22.26
C ASP A 26 -13.92 -7.48 -22.84
N MET A 27 -13.03 -8.41 -22.48
CA MET A 27 -13.13 -9.85 -22.81
C MET A 27 -14.08 -10.63 -21.89
N GLY A 28 -14.67 -9.99 -20.88
CA GLY A 28 -15.62 -10.62 -19.95
C GLY A 28 -15.03 -11.05 -18.59
N TYR A 29 -13.75 -10.77 -18.30
CA TYR A 29 -13.17 -11.03 -16.97
C TYR A 29 -13.60 -9.96 -15.96
N LYS A 30 -14.78 -10.16 -15.36
CA LYS A 30 -15.42 -9.19 -14.44
C LYS A 30 -14.85 -9.17 -13.02
N PHE A 31 -14.12 -10.21 -12.62
CA PHE A 31 -13.45 -10.28 -11.33
C PHE A 31 -11.95 -10.47 -11.52
N GLN A 32 -11.18 -9.45 -11.10
CA GLN A 32 -9.73 -9.40 -11.27
C GLN A 32 -9.09 -9.02 -9.92
N PHE A 33 -7.93 -9.59 -9.65
CA PHE A 33 -7.23 -9.43 -8.37
C PHE A 33 -5.75 -9.79 -8.54
N ILE A 34 -4.91 -9.27 -7.65
CA ILE A 34 -3.51 -9.66 -7.48
C ILE A 34 -3.43 -10.43 -6.16
N THR A 35 -3.11 -11.72 -6.21
CA THR A 35 -3.19 -12.61 -5.04
C THR A 35 -2.34 -12.17 -3.86
N LEU A 36 -1.11 -11.71 -4.10
CA LEU A 36 -0.12 -11.42 -3.05
C LEU A 36 0.14 -9.93 -2.83
N ALA A 37 -0.70 -9.03 -3.36
CA ALA A 37 -0.49 -7.59 -3.27
C ALA A 37 -0.33 -7.09 -1.82
N GLY A 38 -1.15 -7.61 -0.89
CA GLY A 38 -1.08 -7.25 0.52
C GLY A 38 0.24 -7.65 1.18
N ILE A 39 0.72 -8.88 0.95
CA ILE A 39 1.98 -9.36 1.52
C ILE A 39 3.18 -8.62 0.93
N HIS A 40 3.20 -8.38 -0.39
CA HIS A 40 4.25 -7.58 -1.01
C HIS A 40 4.31 -6.17 -0.43
N SER A 41 3.16 -5.49 -0.29
CA SER A 41 3.10 -4.16 0.33
C SER A 41 3.61 -4.19 1.77
N MET A 42 3.10 -5.11 2.60
CA MET A 42 3.46 -5.17 4.01
C MET A 42 4.95 -5.48 4.23
N TRP A 43 5.47 -6.52 3.59
CA TRP A 43 6.84 -6.98 3.82
C TRP A 43 7.88 -6.04 3.22
N PHE A 44 7.63 -5.49 2.04
CA PHE A 44 8.54 -4.54 1.42
C PHE A 44 8.63 -3.24 2.24
N ASN A 45 7.49 -2.65 2.62
CA ASN A 45 7.49 -1.40 3.40
C ASN A 45 8.13 -1.60 4.78
N MET A 46 7.89 -2.76 5.42
CA MET A 46 8.56 -3.07 6.69
C MET A 46 10.07 -3.22 6.53
N PHE A 47 10.53 -3.89 5.46
CA PHE A 47 11.96 -4.01 5.18
C PHE A 47 12.60 -2.64 4.91
N ASP A 48 11.98 -1.79 4.07
CA ASP A 48 12.49 -0.46 3.75
C ASP A 48 12.62 0.44 5.00
N LEU A 49 11.61 0.43 5.87
CA LEU A 49 11.66 1.13 7.16
C LEU A 49 12.76 0.56 8.07
N ALA A 50 12.76 -0.76 8.30
CA ALA A 50 13.70 -1.39 9.23
C ALA A 50 15.16 -1.20 8.80
N ASN A 51 15.43 -1.35 7.50
CA ASN A 51 16.77 -1.18 6.95
C ASN A 51 17.25 0.26 7.14
N ALA A 52 16.44 1.27 6.83
CA ALA A 52 16.82 2.66 7.07
C ALA A 52 16.98 2.98 8.57
N TYR A 53 16.00 2.56 9.39
CA TYR A 53 16.00 2.80 10.83
C TYR A 53 17.24 2.25 11.53
N ALA A 54 17.73 1.08 11.09
CA ALA A 54 18.91 0.42 11.66
C ALA A 54 20.25 1.13 11.37
N GLN A 55 20.31 2.01 10.36
CA GLN A 55 21.54 2.70 9.95
C GLN A 55 21.83 3.97 10.77
N GLY A 56 20.95 4.35 11.70
CA GLY A 56 21.01 5.61 12.43
C GLY A 56 19.85 6.53 12.07
N GLU A 57 19.73 7.68 12.76
CA GLU A 57 18.65 8.65 12.53
C GLU A 57 17.23 8.03 12.52
N GLY A 58 17.00 6.94 13.27
CA GLY A 58 15.81 6.10 13.12
C GLY A 58 14.48 6.86 13.19
N MET A 59 14.37 7.83 14.10
CA MET A 59 13.16 8.66 14.20
C MET A 59 12.93 9.54 12.96
N LYS A 60 13.99 10.07 12.34
CA LYS A 60 13.87 10.81 11.08
C LYS A 60 13.34 9.89 9.98
N HIS A 61 13.87 8.68 9.86
CA HIS A 61 13.39 7.72 8.86
C HIS A 61 11.95 7.28 9.10
N TYR A 62 11.53 7.13 10.36
CA TYR A 62 10.12 6.91 10.69
C TYR A 62 9.24 8.09 10.25
N VAL A 63 9.66 9.33 10.54
CA VAL A 63 8.92 10.53 10.14
C VAL A 63 8.80 10.64 8.62
N GLU A 64 9.89 10.41 7.90
CA GLU A 64 9.96 10.52 6.44
C GLU A 64 9.18 9.42 5.71
N LYS A 65 9.27 8.18 6.19
CA LYS A 65 8.71 7.00 5.49
C LYS A 65 7.30 6.62 5.95
N VAL A 66 6.89 7.00 7.16
CA VAL A 66 5.60 6.62 7.75
C VAL A 66 4.76 7.85 8.05
N GLN A 67 5.19 8.68 9.01
CA GLN A 67 4.30 9.68 9.60
C GLN A 67 3.89 10.80 8.61
N GLN A 68 4.84 11.40 7.90
CA GLN A 68 4.53 12.45 6.93
C GLN A 68 3.70 11.92 5.75
N PRO A 69 3.99 10.73 5.19
CA PRO A 69 3.09 10.07 4.24
C PRO A 69 1.66 9.86 4.77
N GLU A 70 1.50 9.41 6.02
CA GLU A 70 0.17 9.25 6.63
C GLU A 70 -0.58 10.59 6.73
N PHE A 71 0.09 11.67 7.17
CA PHE A 71 -0.50 13.01 7.21
C PHE A 71 -0.85 13.54 5.82
N ALA A 72 0.00 13.29 4.83
CA ALA A 72 -0.28 13.68 3.45
C ALA A 72 -1.48 12.91 2.88
N ALA A 73 -1.63 11.62 3.21
CA ALA A 73 -2.76 10.78 2.78
C ALA A 73 -4.06 11.10 3.52
N ALA A 74 -4.01 11.77 4.68
CA ALA A 74 -5.20 12.15 5.43
C ALA A 74 -6.15 13.03 4.61
N LYS A 75 -5.61 13.90 3.73
CA LYS A 75 -6.41 14.73 2.82
C LYS A 75 -7.19 13.92 1.78
N ASP A 76 -6.74 12.70 1.51
CA ASP A 76 -7.32 11.76 0.55
C ASP A 76 -8.23 10.71 1.24
N GLY A 77 -8.48 10.87 2.55
CA GLY A 77 -9.40 10.03 3.32
C GLY A 77 -8.74 8.95 4.19
N TYR A 78 -7.42 8.94 4.35
CA TYR A 78 -6.74 8.03 5.27
C TYR A 78 -6.95 8.44 6.74
N THR A 79 -7.57 7.58 7.55
CA THR A 79 -8.00 7.92 8.92
C THR A 79 -7.08 7.44 10.04
N PHE A 80 -6.16 6.50 9.76
CA PHE A 80 -5.33 5.87 10.79
C PHE A 80 -4.29 6.81 11.44
N VAL A 81 -4.10 8.02 10.90
CA VAL A 81 -3.42 9.13 11.61
C VAL A 81 -3.99 9.33 13.01
N SER A 82 -5.29 9.05 13.20
CA SER A 82 -6.00 9.03 14.48
C SER A 82 -6.17 7.60 15.00
N HIS A 83 -5.07 6.88 15.21
CA HIS A 83 -5.06 5.44 15.53
C HIS A 83 -5.98 5.01 16.70
N GLN A 84 -6.16 5.83 17.74
CA GLN A 84 -7.09 5.53 18.85
C GLN A 84 -8.56 5.50 18.39
N GLN A 85 -8.95 6.41 17.51
CA GLN A 85 -10.31 6.39 16.97
C GLN A 85 -10.53 5.13 16.12
N GLU A 86 -9.56 4.80 15.27
CA GLU A 86 -9.67 3.66 14.35
C GLU A 86 -9.75 2.31 15.09
N VAL A 87 -9.02 2.14 16.20
CA VAL A 87 -9.07 0.92 17.02
C VAL A 87 -10.22 0.90 18.04
N GLY A 88 -11.10 1.92 18.01
CA GLY A 88 -12.34 1.93 18.79
C GLY A 88 -12.20 2.38 20.23
N THR A 89 -11.11 3.06 20.62
CA THR A 89 -10.93 3.55 22.00
C THR A 89 -12.00 4.58 22.41
N VAL A 90 -12.61 5.27 21.43
CA VAL A 90 -13.76 6.16 21.64
C VAL A 90 -15.06 5.38 21.83
N PHE A 91 -15.25 4.26 21.13
CA PHE A 91 -16.44 3.40 21.27
C PHE A 91 -16.53 2.79 22.67
N HIS A 92 -15.41 2.32 23.23
CA HIS A 92 -15.39 1.74 24.57
C HIS A 92 -15.64 2.76 25.69
N ARG A 93 -15.43 4.06 25.45
CA ARG A 93 -15.70 5.13 26.43
C ARG A 93 -17.18 5.54 26.51
N LEU A 94 -17.99 5.18 25.51
CA LEU A 94 -19.42 5.52 25.42
C LEU A 94 -20.37 4.44 25.98
N LEU A 95 -19.82 3.31 26.44
CA LEU A 95 -20.52 2.24 27.18
C LEU A 95 -20.18 2.34 28.68
#